data_AF-A0A3M1UXY0-F1
#
_entry.id   AF-A0A3M1UXY0-F1
#
_cell.length_a   1.000
_cell.length_b   1.000
_cell.length_c   1.000
_cell.angle_alpha   90.00
_cell.angle_beta   90.00
_cell.angle_gamma   90.00
#
_symmetry.space_group_name_H-M   'P 1'
#
loop_
_entity.id
_entity.type
_entity.pdbx_description
1 polymer ?
#
loop_
_entity_poly.entity_id
_entity_poly.type
_entity_poly.pdbx_seq_one_letter_code
_entity_poly.pdbx_strand_id
1 'polypeptide(L)'
;MKRGLQGSYLTISTVGEKARAFVPAPLPPHPPIDWTPALRGKFDQALLALGRLDSVSTLLPDTSLFLYMYVRKEAVLSSMIEGTQSSLSDLLLFELDQEPGVPMDDVREVSRYVAALDRGLRLLEDGLPLSLRLLREVHAVLLTRGRGSHQTPGEFRRSQNW
;
A
#
# COMPACT_ATOMS: atom_id res chain seq x y z
N MET A 1 -26.35 0.50 8.31
CA MET A 1 -26.08 0.90 9.71
C MET A 1 -25.32 2.23 9.69
N LYS A 2 -25.92 3.34 10.14
CA LYS A 2 -25.17 4.60 10.26
C LYS A 2 -24.22 4.46 11.44
N ARG A 3 -22.93 4.24 11.18
CA ARG A 3 -21.92 4.20 12.24
C ARG A 3 -21.81 5.61 12.83
N GLY A 4 -21.92 5.73 14.15
CA GLY A 4 -21.60 6.97 14.85
C GLY A 4 -20.11 7.30 14.75
N LEU A 5 -19.70 8.45 15.29
CA LEU A 5 -18.31 8.89 15.30
C LEU A 5 -17.40 7.80 15.91
N GLN A 6 -16.40 7.32 15.17
CA GLN A 6 -15.49 6.24 15.57
C GLN A 6 -14.20 6.77 16.22
N GLY A 7 -14.37 7.65 17.20
CA GLY A 7 -13.28 8.38 17.82
C GLY A 7 -13.78 9.66 18.48
N SER A 8 -12.85 10.57 18.74
CA SER A 8 -13.15 11.87 19.36
C SER A 8 -12.37 12.98 18.67
N TYR A 9 -12.89 14.20 18.72
CA TYR A 9 -12.13 15.37 18.31
C TYR A 9 -11.49 16.02 19.54
N LEU A 10 -10.20 16.31 19.46
CA LEU A 10 -9.48 17.11 20.43
C LEU A 10 -9.19 18.49 19.84
N THR A 11 -9.42 19.55 20.61
CA THR A 11 -8.98 20.90 20.22
C THR A 11 -7.48 21.00 20.42
N ILE A 12 -6.76 21.26 19.35
CA ILE A 12 -5.32 21.52 19.35
C ILE A 12 -5.07 22.99 19.01
N SER A 13 -3.95 23.54 19.47
CA SER A 13 -3.52 24.88 19.08
C SER A 13 -2.04 24.90 18.75
N THR A 14 -1.71 25.54 17.63
CA THR A 14 -0.34 25.85 17.21
C THR A 14 -0.32 27.33 16.89
N VAL A 15 0.51 28.11 17.58
CA VAL A 15 0.73 29.55 17.32
C VAL A 15 -0.58 30.37 17.28
N GLY A 16 -1.50 30.14 18.23
CA GLY A 16 -2.70 30.96 18.43
C GLY A 16 -3.93 30.57 17.61
N GLU A 17 -3.80 29.72 16.59
CA GLU A 17 -4.95 29.17 15.86
C GLU A 17 -5.47 27.91 16.55
N LYS A 18 -6.80 27.76 16.61
CA LYS A 18 -7.47 26.56 17.15
C LYS A 18 -7.91 25.66 16.00
N ALA A 19 -7.50 24.39 16.04
CA ALA A 19 -7.95 23.36 15.11
C ALA A 19 -8.55 22.17 15.88
N ARG A 20 -9.31 21.32 15.19
CA ARG A 20 -9.84 20.06 15.75
C ARG A 20 -9.09 18.89 15.12
N ALA A 21 -8.35 18.15 15.92
CA ALA A 21 -7.70 16.90 15.52
C ALA A 21 -8.61 15.72 15.82
N PHE A 22 -8.79 14.80 14.86
CA PHE A 22 -9.53 13.57 15.08
C PHE A 22 -8.60 12.50 15.66
N VAL A 23 -8.99 11.93 16.80
CA VAL A 23 -8.33 10.79 17.43
C VAL A 23 -9.24 9.57 17.24
N PRO A 24 -8.84 8.58 16.42
CA PRO A 24 -9.63 7.38 16.19
C PRO A 24 -9.76 6.56 17.49
N ALA A 25 -10.86 5.83 17.63
CA ALA A 25 -11.02 4.85 18.70
C ALA A 25 -9.90 3.78 18.60
N PRO A 26 -9.38 3.27 19.73
CA PRO A 26 -8.34 2.26 19.71
C PRO A 26 -8.85 0.96 19.06
N LEU A 27 -7.91 0.18 18.51
CA LEU A 27 -8.17 -1.20 18.08
C LEU A 27 -7.90 -2.18 19.23
N PRO A 28 -8.62 -3.32 19.29
CA PRO A 28 -9.73 -3.71 18.41
C PRO A 28 -10.98 -2.84 18.64
N PRO A 29 -11.90 -2.75 17.65
CA PRO A 29 -13.10 -1.95 17.79
C PRO A 29 -13.98 -2.47 18.94
N HIS A 30 -14.66 -1.55 19.63
CA HIS A 30 -15.65 -1.84 20.66
C HIS A 30 -17.00 -1.17 20.30
N PRO A 31 -18.10 -1.93 20.14
CA PRO A 31 -18.18 -3.39 20.21
C PRO A 31 -17.35 -4.08 19.10
N PRO A 32 -16.96 -5.36 19.28
CA PRO A 32 -16.20 -6.10 18.29
C PRO A 32 -16.97 -6.21 16.96
N ILE A 33 -16.25 -6.57 15.89
CA ILE A 33 -16.84 -6.80 14.57
C ILE A 33 -17.94 -7.86 14.70
N ASP A 34 -19.16 -7.50 14.30
CA ASP A 34 -20.27 -8.44 14.22
C ASP A 34 -20.09 -9.36 13.01
N TRP A 35 -19.85 -10.64 13.29
CA TRP A 35 -19.72 -11.70 12.30
C TRP A 35 -21.09 -12.13 11.80
N THR A 36 -21.78 -11.24 11.09
CA THR A 36 -23.05 -11.56 10.43
C THR A 36 -22.89 -12.77 9.50
N PRO A 37 -23.95 -13.55 9.24
CA PRO A 37 -23.90 -14.67 8.30
C PRO A 37 -23.37 -14.26 6.91
N ALA A 38 -23.71 -13.06 6.44
CA ALA A 38 -23.20 -12.53 5.19
C ALA A 38 -21.69 -12.23 5.22
N LEU A 39 -21.17 -11.67 6.31
CA LEU A 39 -19.74 -11.42 6.47
C LEU A 39 -18.95 -12.74 6.56
N ARG A 40 -19.45 -13.70 7.34
CA ARG A 40 -18.87 -15.06 7.41
C ARG A 40 -18.85 -15.73 6.05
N GLY A 41 -19.95 -15.69 5.31
CA GLY A 41 -20.00 -16.24 3.95
C GLY A 41 -18.97 -15.62 3.00
N LYS A 42 -18.72 -14.31 3.07
CA LYS A 42 -17.66 -13.65 2.28
C LYS A 42 -16.26 -14.05 2.75
N PHE A 43 -16.06 -14.18 4.05
CA PHE A 43 -14.79 -14.63 4.62
C PHE A 43 -14.45 -16.05 4.17
N ASP A 44 -15.41 -16.97 4.23
CA ASP A 44 -15.23 -18.36 3.79
C ASP A 44 -14.95 -18.44 2.28
N GLN A 45 -15.63 -17.64 1.47
CA GLN A 45 -15.35 -17.54 0.03
C GLN A 45 -13.94 -17.02 -0.25
N ALA A 46 -13.48 -16.02 0.50
CA ALA A 46 -12.12 -15.50 0.38
C ALA A 46 -11.07 -16.56 0.75
N LEU A 47 -11.27 -17.29 1.85
CA LEU A 47 -10.40 -18.40 2.25
C LEU A 47 -10.35 -19.50 1.18
N LEU A 48 -11.50 -19.88 0.62
CA LEU A 48 -11.55 -20.89 -0.45
C LEU A 48 -10.81 -20.42 -1.71
N ALA A 49 -10.95 -19.14 -2.09
CA ALA A 49 -10.24 -18.57 -3.22
C ALA A 49 -8.72 -18.55 -2.99
N LEU A 50 -8.26 -18.21 -1.77
CA LEU A 50 -6.85 -18.28 -1.39
C LEU A 50 -6.32 -19.72 -1.45
N GLY A 51 -7.06 -20.70 -0.92
CA GLY A 51 -6.65 -22.11 -0.99
C GLY A 51 -6.57 -22.65 -2.42
N ARG A 52 -7.46 -22.19 -3.31
CA ARG A 52 -7.39 -22.52 -4.74
C ARG A 52 -6.16 -21.90 -5.40
N LEU A 53 -5.83 -20.64 -5.08
CA LEU A 53 -4.63 -19.97 -5.58
C LEU A 53 -3.36 -20.71 -5.14
N ASP A 54 -3.28 -21.05 -3.85
CA ASP A 54 -2.18 -21.82 -3.27
C ASP A 54 -2.01 -23.17 -4.00
N SER A 55 -3.11 -23.90 -4.18
CA SER A 55 -3.11 -25.18 -4.91
C SER A 55 -2.61 -25.05 -6.35
N VAL A 56 -3.09 -24.06 -7.12
CA VAL A 56 -2.71 -23.86 -8.52
C VAL A 56 -1.24 -23.44 -8.65
N SER A 57 -0.71 -22.70 -7.67
CA SER A 57 0.69 -22.26 -7.70
C SER A 57 1.68 -23.43 -7.74
N THR A 58 1.33 -24.58 -7.17
CA THR A 58 2.15 -25.82 -7.22
C THR A 58 2.32 -26.40 -8.62
N LEU A 59 1.46 -26.02 -9.56
CA LEU A 59 1.48 -26.49 -10.95
C LEU A 59 2.22 -25.50 -11.88
N LEU A 60 2.65 -24.34 -11.36
CA LEU A 60 3.32 -23.34 -12.18
C LEU A 60 4.75 -23.77 -12.48
N PRO A 61 5.16 -23.82 -13.76
CA PRO A 61 6.50 -24.27 -14.15
C PRO A 61 7.60 -23.30 -13.68
N ASP A 62 7.30 -22.00 -13.62
CA ASP A 62 8.19 -20.99 -13.05
C ASP A 62 7.36 -19.97 -12.24
N THR A 63 7.32 -20.20 -10.93
CA THR A 63 6.61 -19.33 -9.99
C THR A 63 7.29 -17.96 -9.86
N SER A 64 8.61 -17.88 -10.06
CA SER A 64 9.36 -16.64 -9.90
C SER A 64 9.03 -15.64 -11.02
N LEU A 65 8.95 -16.11 -12.27
CA LEU A 65 8.56 -15.28 -13.41
C LEU A 65 7.09 -14.84 -13.32
N PHE A 66 6.21 -15.72 -12.83
CA PHE A 66 4.82 -15.38 -12.61
C PHE A 66 4.67 -14.27 -11.55
N LEU A 67 5.33 -14.41 -10.41
CA LEU A 67 5.31 -13.41 -9.34
C LEU A 67 5.93 -12.09 -9.81
N TYR A 68 7.04 -12.14 -10.54
CA TYR A 68 7.69 -10.97 -11.14
C TYR A 68 6.69 -10.11 -11.93
N MET A 69 5.89 -10.75 -12.80
CA MET A 69 4.89 -10.08 -13.62
C MET A 69 3.68 -9.59 -12.83
N TYR A 70 3.20 -10.37 -11.86
CA TYR A 70 2.03 -10.01 -11.06
C TYR A 70 2.31 -8.84 -10.11
N VAL A 71 3.50 -8.78 -9.50
CA VAL A 71 3.92 -7.64 -8.67
C VAL A 71 3.90 -6.35 -9.49
N ARG A 72 4.44 -6.38 -10.72
CA ARG A 72 4.45 -5.22 -11.62
C ARG A 72 3.04 -4.81 -12.05
N LYS A 73 2.21 -5.79 -12.39
CA LYS A 73 0.81 -5.54 -12.74
C LYS A 73 0.06 -4.89 -11.59
N GLU A 74 0.26 -5.36 -10.36
CA GLU A 74 -0.34 -4.77 -9.16
C GLU A 74 0.17 -3.34 -8.94
N ALA A 75 1.48 -3.10 -9.05
CA ALA A 75 2.08 -1.78 -8.94
C ALA A 75 1.48 -0.77 -9.93
N VAL A 76 1.28 -1.19 -11.20
CA VAL A 76 0.63 -0.36 -12.24
C VAL A 76 -0.81 -0.05 -11.84
N LEU A 77 -1.59 -1.07 -11.44
CA LEU A 77 -3.00 -0.90 -11.05
C LEU A 77 -3.16 0.00 -9.82
N SER A 78 -2.29 -0.17 -8.82
CA SER A 78 -2.27 0.62 -7.60
C SER A 78 -1.94 2.08 -7.88
N SER A 79 -0.91 2.33 -8.69
CA SER A 79 -0.49 3.69 -9.06
C SER A 79 -1.53 4.40 -9.94
N MET A 80 -2.28 3.67 -10.77
CA MET A 80 -3.39 4.25 -11.56
C MET A 80 -4.51 4.80 -10.66
N ILE A 81 -4.76 4.23 -9.48
CA ILE A 81 -5.72 4.78 -8.52
C ILE A 81 -5.27 6.16 -8.02
N GLU A 82 -3.95 6.34 -7.85
CA GLU A 82 -3.31 7.61 -7.48
C GLU A 82 -3.14 8.57 -8.67
N GLY A 83 -3.57 8.17 -9.87
CA GLY A 83 -3.64 9.00 -11.06
C GLY A 83 -2.44 8.93 -12.00
N THR A 84 -1.54 7.95 -11.86
CA THR A 84 -0.50 7.70 -12.87
C THR A 84 -1.12 7.15 -14.15
N GLN A 85 -0.57 7.49 -15.31
CA GLN A 85 -0.95 6.93 -16.61
C GLN A 85 0.21 6.04 -17.10
N SER A 86 0.12 4.73 -16.85
CA SER A 86 1.12 3.78 -17.32
C SER A 86 0.50 2.41 -17.62
N SER A 87 1.18 1.63 -18.46
CA SER A 87 0.86 0.22 -18.68
C SER A 87 1.96 -0.70 -18.18
N LEU A 88 1.66 -2.00 -18.10
CA LEU A 88 2.68 -3.01 -17.81
C LEU A 88 3.80 -2.99 -18.86
N SER A 89 3.48 -2.78 -20.13
CA SER A 89 4.48 -2.68 -21.20
C SER A 89 5.39 -1.48 -21.02
N ASP A 90 4.86 -0.32 -20.62
CA ASP A 90 5.66 0.89 -20.37
C ASP A 90 6.63 0.69 -19.22
N LEU A 91 6.18 0.05 -18.14
CA LEU A 91 7.04 -0.29 -17.02
C LEU A 91 8.15 -1.26 -17.43
N LEU A 92 7.83 -2.29 -18.21
CA LEU A 92 8.83 -3.26 -18.68
C LEU A 92 9.85 -2.61 -19.64
N LEU A 93 9.40 -1.72 -20.54
CA LEU A 93 10.30 -0.93 -21.39
C LEU A 93 11.24 -0.10 -20.55
N PHE A 94 10.71 0.60 -19.54
CA PHE A 94 11.51 1.39 -18.61
C PHE A 94 12.56 0.55 -17.87
N GLU A 95 12.21 -0.65 -17.40
CA GLU A 95 13.15 -1.57 -16.73
C GLU A 95 14.25 -2.11 -17.65
N LEU A 96 14.01 -2.12 -18.96
CA LEU A 96 14.97 -2.52 -20.01
C LEU A 96 15.78 -1.34 -20.56
N ASP A 97 15.78 -0.20 -19.86
CA ASP A 97 16.39 1.05 -20.29
C ASP A 97 15.90 1.52 -21.69
N GLN A 98 14.66 1.17 -22.05
CA GLN A 98 13.99 1.61 -23.27
C GLN A 98 13.04 2.78 -22.99
N GLU A 99 12.70 3.53 -24.04
CA GLU A 99 11.78 4.66 -23.94
C GLU A 99 10.32 4.19 -23.80
N PRO A 100 9.62 4.53 -22.71
CA PRO A 100 8.20 4.21 -22.52
C PRO A 100 7.30 5.14 -23.35
N GLY A 101 6.06 4.73 -23.61
CA GLY A 101 5.08 5.55 -24.34
C GLY A 101 4.38 6.62 -23.50
N VAL A 102 4.76 6.77 -22.23
CA VAL A 102 4.12 7.63 -21.23
C VAL A 102 5.16 8.51 -20.53
N PRO A 103 4.74 9.56 -19.81
CA PRO A 103 5.69 10.41 -19.08
C PRO A 103 6.60 9.60 -18.16
N MET A 104 7.89 9.92 -18.22
CA MET A 104 8.94 9.22 -17.46
C MET A 104 8.66 9.23 -15.94
N ASP A 105 7.99 10.27 -15.43
CA ASP A 105 7.66 10.35 -14.01
C ASP A 105 6.61 9.32 -13.58
N ASP A 106 5.66 8.96 -14.46
CA ASP A 106 4.62 7.97 -14.18
C ASP A 106 5.22 6.56 -14.06
N VAL A 107 6.04 6.13 -15.02
CA VAL A 107 6.71 4.81 -14.93
C VAL A 107 7.70 4.73 -13.78
N ARG A 108 8.35 5.85 -13.43
CA ARG A 108 9.23 5.91 -12.25
C ARG A 108 8.46 5.78 -10.95
N GLU A 109 7.24 6.31 -10.87
CA GLU A 109 6.37 6.14 -9.70
C GLU A 109 5.99 4.66 -9.53
N VAL A 110 5.60 3.99 -10.62
CA VAL A 110 5.31 2.56 -10.58
C VAL A 110 6.55 1.72 -10.24
N SER A 111 7.70 2.04 -10.82
CA SER A 111 8.96 1.33 -10.51
C SER A 111 9.35 1.49 -9.04
N ARG A 112 9.11 2.65 -8.42
CA ARG A 112 9.33 2.86 -6.98
C ARG A 112 8.39 2.04 -6.12
N TYR A 113 7.15 1.86 -6.54
CA TYR A 113 6.23 0.96 -5.86
C TYR A 113 6.81 -0.45 -5.78
N VAL A 114 7.26 -0.99 -6.92
CA VAL A 114 7.90 -2.33 -6.98
C VAL A 114 9.12 -2.37 -6.05
N ALA A 115 10.00 -1.36 -6.12
CA ALA A 115 11.18 -1.29 -5.26
C ALA A 115 10.84 -1.22 -3.76
N ALA A 116 9.77 -0.52 -3.40
CA ALA A 116 9.30 -0.38 -2.02
C ALA A 116 8.72 -1.70 -1.48
N LEU A 117 7.92 -2.41 -2.28
CA LEU A 117 7.41 -3.73 -1.94
C LEU A 117 8.57 -4.72 -1.73
N ASP A 118 9.50 -4.79 -2.68
CA ASP A 118 10.66 -5.66 -2.62
C ASP A 118 11.54 -5.37 -1.39
N ARG A 119 11.70 -4.09 -1.04
CA ARG A 119 12.40 -3.69 0.20
C ARG A 119 11.66 -4.21 1.43
N GLY A 120 10.34 -4.08 1.47
CA GLY A 120 9.51 -4.56 2.57
C GLY A 120 9.61 -6.08 2.75
N LEU A 121 9.51 -6.84 1.65
CA LEU A 121 9.64 -8.30 1.65
C LEU A 121 11.01 -8.75 2.17
N ARG A 122 12.11 -8.17 1.66
CA ARG A 122 13.45 -8.48 2.15
C ARG A 122 13.62 -8.19 3.64
N LEU A 123 13.11 -7.05 4.11
CA LEU A 123 13.18 -6.73 5.54
C LEU A 123 12.41 -7.74 6.40
N LEU A 124 11.24 -8.19 5.95
CA LEU A 124 10.46 -9.24 6.63
C LEU A 124 11.24 -10.57 6.67
N GLU A 125 11.85 -10.96 5.54
CA GLU A 125 12.71 -12.15 5.44
C GLU A 125 13.93 -12.08 6.38
N ASP A 126 14.53 -10.88 6.50
CA ASP A 126 15.64 -10.59 7.42
C ASP A 126 15.21 -10.54 8.90
N GLY A 127 13.93 -10.80 9.20
CA GLY A 127 13.39 -10.92 10.56
C GLY A 127 12.83 -9.63 11.15
N LEU A 128 12.65 -8.56 10.37
CA LEU A 128 11.92 -7.38 10.83
C LEU A 128 10.42 -7.71 10.92
N PRO A 129 9.76 -7.66 12.09
CA PRO A 129 8.32 -7.89 12.15
C PRO A 129 7.53 -6.75 11.50
N LEU A 130 6.28 -7.03 11.15
CA LEU A 130 5.31 -6.01 10.75
C LEU A 130 5.21 -4.95 11.86
N SER A 131 5.74 -3.77 11.57
CA SER A 131 5.98 -2.73 12.56
C SER A 131 5.99 -1.36 11.91
N LEU A 132 5.87 -0.31 12.73
CA LEU A 132 6.01 1.07 12.26
C LEU A 132 7.38 1.33 11.63
N ARG A 133 8.43 0.62 12.06
CA ARG A 133 9.76 0.68 11.44
C ARG A 133 9.72 0.15 10.01
N LEU A 134 9.13 -1.03 9.79
CA LEU A 134 8.96 -1.59 8.44
C LEU A 134 8.20 -0.63 7.52
N LEU A 135 7.08 -0.08 8.01
CA LEU A 135 6.26 0.85 7.23
C LEU A 135 7.03 2.11 6.84
N ARG A 136 7.85 2.64 7.75
CA ARG A 136 8.71 3.81 7.47
C ARG A 136 9.80 3.49 6.45
N GLU A 137 10.45 2.32 6.53
CA GLU A 137 11.46 1.89 5.55
C GLU A 137 10.85 1.77 4.15
N VAL A 138 9.69 1.13 4.02
CA VAL A 138 8.96 0.99 2.75
C VAL A 138 8.54 2.36 2.21
N HIS A 139 8.00 3.22 3.07
CA HIS A 139 7.58 4.58 2.72
C HIS A 139 8.76 5.47 2.27
N ALA A 140 9.95 5.30 2.87
CA ALA A 140 11.15 6.02 2.44
C ALA A 140 11.51 5.69 0.99
N VAL A 141 11.49 4.40 0.63
CA VAL A 141 11.76 3.95 -0.75
C VAL A 141 10.69 4.50 -1.70
N LEU A 142 9.42 4.35 -1.34
CA LEU A 142 8.29 4.80 -2.17
C LEU A 142 8.39 6.30 -2.52
N LEU A 143 8.75 7.14 -1.55
CA LEU A 143 8.84 8.60 -1.72
C LEU A 143 10.23 9.13 -2.08
N THR A 144 11.19 8.27 -2.44
CA THR A 144 12.59 8.71 -2.66
C THR A 144 12.70 9.80 -3.72
N ARG A 145 11.87 9.78 -4.77
CA ARG A 145 11.84 10.78 -5.86
C ARG A 145 10.43 10.90 -6.44
N GLY A 146 10.15 12.01 -7.11
CA GLY A 146 8.85 12.26 -7.73
C GLY A 146 7.83 12.84 -6.75
N ARG A 147 6.56 12.45 -6.91
CA ARG A 147 5.46 12.95 -6.09
C ARG A 147 5.71 12.63 -4.60
N GLY A 148 5.64 13.66 -3.76
CA GLY A 148 5.83 13.51 -2.32
C GLY A 148 7.28 13.44 -1.82
N SER A 149 8.28 13.47 -2.70
CA SER A 149 9.70 13.44 -2.31
C SER A 149 10.16 14.65 -1.48
N HIS A 150 9.51 15.81 -1.65
CA HIS A 150 9.73 17.01 -0.83
C HIS A 150 8.97 17.02 0.50
N GLN A 151 8.23 15.96 0.83
CA GLN A 151 7.55 15.84 2.11
C GLN A 151 8.52 15.28 3.17
N THR A 152 8.14 14.22 3.86
CA THR A 152 8.95 13.57 4.88
C THR A 152 9.05 12.07 4.60
N PRO A 153 9.81 11.64 3.56
CA PRO A 153 10.03 10.22 3.26
C PRO A 153 10.52 9.47 4.49
N GLY A 154 9.91 8.31 4.76
CA GLY A 154 10.24 7.48 5.92
C GLY A 154 9.90 8.05 7.30
N GLU A 155 9.17 9.16 7.39
CA GLU A 155 8.77 9.77 8.66
C GLU A 155 7.25 9.93 8.74
N PHE A 156 6.72 9.83 9.97
CA PHE A 156 5.35 10.24 10.22
C PHE A 156 5.23 11.76 10.09
N ARG A 157 4.15 12.21 9.43
CA ARG A 157 3.84 13.63 9.33
C ARG A 157 3.71 14.24 10.72
N ARG A 158 4.30 15.42 10.90
CA ARG A 158 4.18 16.23 12.12
C ARG A 158 3.21 17.41 11.96
N SER A 159 2.74 17.63 10.74
CA SER A 159 1.69 18.59 10.41
C SER A 159 0.38 17.86 10.12
N GLN A 160 -0.74 18.55 10.32
CA GLN A 160 -2.05 18.02 9.98
C GLN A 160 -2.15 17.78 8.46
N ASN A 161 -2.87 16.72 8.07
CA ASN A 161 -3.24 16.49 6.68
C ASN A 161 -4.50 17.32 6.37
N TRP A 162 -4.43 18.16 5.33
CA TRP A 162 -5.50 19.06 4.91
C TRP A 162 -6.20 18.52 3.67
#